data_AF-A0A250FNC9-F1
#
_entry.id   AF-A0A250FNC9-F1
#
_cell.length_a   1.000
_cell.length_b   1.000
_cell.length_c   1.000
_cell.angle_alpha   90.00
_cell.angle_beta   90.00
_cell.angle_gamma   90.00
#
_symmetry.space_group_name_H-M   'P 1'
#
loop_
_entity.id
_entity.type
_entity.pdbx_description
1 polymer ?
#
loop_
_entity_poly.entity_id
_entity_poly.type
_entity_poly.pdbx_seq_one_letter_code
_entity_poly.pdbx_strand_id
1 'polypeptide(L)'
;MLQISYIRENKEKVLTGLKKRNFGELELVEQAIALDEKRRALQTELDEALSKSNKLSKEIGALMKEGKKEEAEAAKEQTAQYKELTKRLNAELDQTATSLTQVLYRIPNIPNEIVPEGKSAEDNLNVFQAGEIPALYEGALPHWELAKKYDIIDFELGVKLTGAGFPVYKGKGAKLQRALISYFLDKNTAAGYQEFQVPHMVNEDSGYGTGQLPDKEGQMYHVQLDNLYLIPTAEVPVTNIFRDVILSEADFPICCTAYTPCFRREAGSYGAHVRGLNRLHQFDKVEIVRIEHPDRSYQALTQMVEHVKGILNELKLPYRILRLCGGDLGFTSAITYDFEVYSTAQEKWLEISSVSNFETFQANRLKLRFRNSEGKTQLVHTLNGSSLALPRVLAGILENYQTPEGILIPEVLRKYTGFDIIN
;
A
#
# COMPACT_ATOMS: atom_id res chain seq x y z
N MET A 1 -7.38 2.21 7.36
CA MET A 1 -8.62 2.96 7.59
C MET A 1 -8.41 3.83 8.81
N LEU A 2 -9.05 4.98 8.86
CA LEU A 2 -9.01 5.85 10.03
C LEU A 2 -9.72 5.17 11.22
N GLN A 3 -9.28 5.47 12.44
CA GLN A 3 -9.98 5.03 13.65
C GLN A 3 -11.27 5.83 13.81
N ILE A 4 -12.39 5.16 14.10
CA ILE A 4 -13.69 5.83 14.26
C ILE A 4 -13.70 6.84 15.42
N SER A 5 -12.97 6.56 16.51
CA SER A 5 -12.77 7.53 17.60
C SER A 5 -12.10 8.80 17.11
N TYR A 6 -11.04 8.67 16.31
CA TYR A 6 -10.34 9.81 15.72
C TYR A 6 -11.25 10.64 14.81
N ILE A 7 -12.07 9.99 13.97
CA ILE A 7 -13.04 10.69 13.11
C ILE A 7 -14.02 11.51 13.95
N ARG A 8 -14.56 10.90 15.02
CA ARG A 8 -15.53 11.56 15.91
C ARG A 8 -14.92 12.74 16.66
N GLU A 9 -13.71 12.58 17.18
CA GLU A 9 -13.02 13.59 18.00
C GLU A 9 -12.41 14.71 17.15
N ASN A 10 -12.06 14.46 15.89
CA ASN A 10 -11.33 15.38 15.01
C ASN A 10 -12.05 15.63 13.68
N LYS A 11 -13.38 15.61 13.68
CA LYS A 11 -14.23 15.68 12.49
C LYS A 11 -13.85 16.80 11.51
N GLU A 12 -13.62 18.03 12.01
CA GLU A 12 -13.26 19.17 11.17
C GLU A 12 -11.90 18.97 10.48
N LYS A 13 -10.92 18.39 11.19
CA LYS A 13 -9.60 18.06 10.64
C LYS A 13 -9.72 16.98 9.56
N VAL A 14 -10.56 15.95 9.79
CA VAL A 14 -10.85 14.91 8.79
C VAL A 14 -11.46 15.55 7.54
N LEU A 15 -12.52 16.34 7.69
CA LEU A 15 -13.20 16.97 6.55
C LEU A 15 -12.26 17.90 5.76
N THR A 16 -11.43 18.67 6.45
CA THR A 16 -10.43 19.56 5.82
C THR A 16 -9.40 18.75 5.03
N GLY A 17 -8.86 17.68 5.64
CA GLY A 17 -7.91 16.79 4.97
C GLY A 17 -8.52 16.07 3.76
N LEU A 18 -9.76 15.62 3.85
CA LEU A 18 -10.46 14.97 2.72
C LEU A 18 -10.75 15.95 1.58
N LYS A 19 -11.10 17.21 1.89
CA LYS A 19 -11.24 18.28 0.89
C LYS A 19 -9.93 18.55 0.16
N LYS A 20 -8.80 18.56 0.89
CA LYS A 20 -7.45 18.70 0.30
C LYS A 20 -7.14 17.58 -0.71
N ARG A 21 -7.73 16.39 -0.54
CA ARG A 21 -7.63 15.27 -1.50
C ARG A 21 -8.62 15.34 -2.66
N ASN A 22 -9.44 16.39 -2.74
CA ASN A 22 -10.59 16.47 -3.64
C ASN A 22 -11.54 15.26 -3.49
N PHE A 23 -11.66 14.72 -2.28
CA PHE A 23 -12.53 13.57 -2.02
C PHE A 23 -14.01 14.00 -2.10
N GLY A 24 -14.74 13.40 -3.04
CA GLY A 24 -16.12 13.81 -3.35
C GLY A 24 -17.20 13.29 -2.40
N GLU A 25 -16.92 12.26 -1.60
CA GLU A 25 -17.90 11.56 -0.76
C GLU A 25 -17.79 11.96 0.72
N LEU A 26 -17.74 13.27 1.03
CA LEU A 26 -17.51 13.79 2.39
C LEU A 26 -18.61 13.36 3.38
N GLU A 27 -19.82 13.10 2.89
CA GLU A 27 -20.96 12.59 3.67
C GLU A 27 -20.69 11.24 4.32
N LEU A 28 -19.73 10.45 3.82
CA LEU A 28 -19.32 9.19 4.45
C LEU A 28 -18.76 9.40 5.85
N VAL A 29 -18.19 10.58 6.15
CA VAL A 29 -17.72 10.92 7.51
C VAL A 29 -18.89 10.96 8.49
N GLU A 30 -19.97 11.65 8.13
CA GLU A 30 -21.18 11.72 8.97
C GLU A 30 -21.86 10.37 9.06
N GLN A 31 -21.92 9.63 7.96
CA GLN A 31 -22.47 8.29 7.93
C GLN A 31 -21.70 7.36 8.87
N ALA A 32 -20.37 7.43 8.90
CA ALA A 32 -19.55 6.65 9.82
C ALA A 32 -19.83 7.01 11.29
N ILE A 33 -19.95 8.30 11.61
CA ILE A 33 -20.27 8.77 12.96
C ILE A 33 -21.66 8.27 13.38
N ALA A 34 -22.68 8.42 12.53
CA ALA A 34 -24.04 7.96 12.83
C ALA A 34 -24.12 6.44 13.03
N LEU A 35 -23.39 5.66 12.21
CA LEU A 35 -23.30 4.21 12.38
C LEU A 35 -22.58 3.82 13.68
N ASP A 36 -21.54 4.55 14.09
CA ASP A 36 -20.87 4.35 15.38
C ASP A 36 -21.80 4.64 16.57
N GLU A 37 -22.55 5.74 16.51
CA GLU A 37 -23.56 6.11 17.51
C GLU A 37 -24.64 5.03 17.63
N LYS A 38 -25.19 4.59 16.49
CA LYS A 38 -26.16 3.48 16.45
C LYS A 38 -25.58 2.20 17.05
N ARG A 39 -24.34 1.85 16.69
CA ARG A 39 -23.66 0.65 17.23
C ARG A 39 -23.52 0.73 18.75
N ARG A 40 -23.12 1.89 19.28
CA ARG A 40 -22.97 2.09 20.75
C ARG A 40 -24.30 2.06 21.48
N ALA A 41 -25.36 2.62 20.89
CA ALA A 41 -26.71 2.55 21.45
C ALA A 41 -27.22 1.10 21.50
N LEU A 42 -27.09 0.36 20.40
CA LEU A 42 -27.45 -1.07 20.32
C LEU A 42 -26.67 -1.91 21.34
N GLN A 43 -25.35 -1.65 21.50
CA GLN A 43 -24.54 -2.34 22.51
C GLN A 43 -25.07 -2.07 23.92
N THR A 44 -25.41 -0.82 24.22
CA THR A 44 -25.95 -0.44 25.54
C THR A 44 -27.29 -1.15 25.81
N GLU A 45 -28.19 -1.16 24.83
CA GLU A 45 -29.48 -1.85 24.94
C GLU A 45 -29.30 -3.38 25.09
N LEU A 46 -28.34 -3.96 24.37
CA LEU A 46 -28.00 -5.37 24.47
C LEU A 46 -27.49 -5.72 25.87
N ASP A 47 -26.57 -4.92 26.41
CA ASP A 47 -26.00 -5.13 27.75
C ASP A 47 -27.09 -5.02 28.84
N GLU A 48 -28.01 -4.06 28.71
CA GLU A 48 -29.16 -3.93 29.59
C GLU A 48 -30.11 -5.13 29.51
N ALA A 49 -30.43 -5.59 28.30
CA ALA A 49 -31.30 -6.75 28.07
C ALA A 49 -30.68 -8.03 28.63
N LEU A 50 -29.37 -8.24 28.42
CA LEU A 50 -28.63 -9.36 29.00
C LEU A 50 -28.61 -9.30 30.53
N SER A 51 -28.39 -8.12 31.11
CA SER A 51 -28.41 -7.92 32.56
C SER A 51 -29.78 -8.26 33.16
N LYS A 52 -30.87 -7.76 32.55
CA LYS A 52 -32.26 -8.06 32.98
C LYS A 52 -32.59 -9.55 32.83
N SER A 53 -32.23 -10.17 31.70
CA SER A 53 -32.43 -11.61 31.46
C SER A 53 -31.71 -12.48 32.50
N ASN A 54 -30.45 -12.14 32.81
CA ASN A 54 -29.65 -12.86 33.80
C ASN A 54 -30.19 -12.71 35.23
N LYS A 55 -30.70 -11.52 35.57
CA LYS A 55 -31.33 -11.28 36.88
C LYS A 55 -32.61 -12.10 37.03
N LEU A 56 -33.52 -12.02 36.07
CA LEU A 56 -34.78 -12.80 36.08
C LEU A 56 -34.51 -14.30 36.11
N SER A 57 -33.52 -14.78 35.34
CA SER A 57 -33.11 -16.19 35.33
C SER A 57 -32.69 -16.70 36.71
N LYS A 58 -32.03 -15.86 37.53
CA LYS A 58 -31.65 -16.20 38.91
C LYS A 58 -32.86 -16.18 39.85
N GLU A 59 -33.78 -15.23 39.66
CA GLU A 59 -34.98 -15.07 40.49
C GLU A 59 -35.98 -16.22 40.30
N ILE A 60 -36.10 -16.79 39.09
CA ILE A 60 -36.98 -17.94 38.81
C ILE A 60 -36.69 -19.11 39.77
N GLY A 61 -35.43 -19.43 40.01
CA GLY A 61 -35.03 -20.51 40.92
C GLY A 61 -35.41 -20.24 42.38
N ALA A 62 -35.40 -18.97 42.81
CA ALA A 62 -35.83 -18.56 44.14
C ALA A 62 -37.36 -18.59 44.28
N LEU A 63 -38.09 -18.01 43.31
CA LEU A 63 -39.56 -17.98 43.27
C LEU A 63 -40.16 -19.39 43.25
N MET A 64 -39.55 -20.32 42.51
CA MET A 64 -39.96 -21.72 42.49
C MET A 64 -39.76 -22.42 43.84
N LYS A 65 -38.69 -22.09 44.60
CA LYS A 65 -38.46 -22.61 45.96
C LYS A 65 -39.42 -22.01 46.99
N GLU A 66 -39.81 -20.76 46.80
CA GLU A 66 -40.78 -20.04 47.65
C GLU A 66 -42.24 -20.44 47.36
N GLY A 67 -42.50 -21.26 46.34
CA GLY A 67 -43.85 -21.71 45.97
C GLY A 67 -44.67 -20.69 45.16
N LYS A 68 -44.08 -19.57 44.76
CA LYS A 68 -44.70 -18.49 43.97
C LYS A 68 -44.74 -18.84 42.47
N LYS A 69 -45.51 -19.85 42.10
CA LYS A 69 -45.53 -20.41 40.73
C LYS A 69 -45.94 -19.40 39.66
N GLU A 70 -46.93 -18.56 39.93
CA GLU A 70 -47.41 -17.56 38.95
C GLU A 70 -46.33 -16.51 38.64
N GLU A 71 -45.66 -15.99 39.67
CA GLU A 71 -44.54 -15.04 39.52
C GLU A 71 -43.35 -15.70 38.79
N ALA A 72 -43.09 -16.99 39.06
CA ALA A 72 -42.04 -17.74 38.38
C ALA A 72 -42.33 -17.97 36.89
N GLU A 73 -43.58 -18.26 36.51
CA GLU A 73 -43.99 -18.39 35.10
C GLU A 73 -43.94 -17.04 34.38
N ALA A 74 -44.39 -15.96 35.01
CA ALA A 74 -44.25 -14.61 34.45
C ALA A 74 -42.78 -14.23 34.23
N ALA A 75 -41.89 -14.55 35.18
CA ALA A 75 -40.45 -14.32 35.04
C ALA A 75 -39.82 -15.19 33.93
N LYS A 76 -40.29 -16.43 33.73
CA LYS A 76 -39.87 -17.28 32.60
C LYS A 76 -40.28 -16.68 31.26
N GLU A 77 -41.51 -16.18 31.15
CA GLU A 77 -42.02 -15.55 29.94
C GLU A 77 -41.21 -14.29 29.60
N GLN A 78 -40.99 -13.40 30.57
CA GLN A 78 -40.14 -12.22 30.39
C GLN A 78 -38.70 -12.60 30.00
N THR A 79 -38.14 -13.64 30.63
CA THR A 79 -36.81 -14.14 30.26
C THR A 79 -36.76 -14.62 28.81
N ALA A 80 -37.81 -15.30 28.32
CA ALA A 80 -37.92 -15.70 26.92
C ALA A 80 -38.01 -14.49 25.97
N GLN A 81 -38.78 -13.46 26.33
CA GLN A 81 -38.84 -12.20 25.57
C GLN A 81 -37.47 -11.51 25.50
N TYR A 82 -36.71 -11.46 26.61
CA TYR A 82 -35.36 -10.92 26.59
C TYR A 82 -34.39 -11.76 25.75
N LYS A 83 -34.54 -13.08 25.68
CA LYS A 83 -33.73 -13.93 24.80
C LYS A 83 -33.98 -13.61 23.32
N GLU A 84 -35.24 -13.42 22.92
CA GLU A 84 -35.55 -12.99 21.54
C GLU A 84 -35.05 -11.56 21.26
N LEU A 85 -35.20 -10.64 22.22
CA LEU A 85 -34.68 -9.27 22.10
C LEU A 85 -33.16 -9.26 21.93
N THR A 86 -32.41 -9.98 22.76
CA THR A 86 -30.94 -10.07 22.68
C THR A 86 -30.48 -10.70 21.38
N LYS A 87 -31.19 -11.72 20.86
CA LYS A 87 -30.90 -12.31 19.55
C LYS A 87 -31.06 -11.28 18.43
N ARG A 88 -32.14 -10.49 18.44
CA ARG A 88 -32.38 -9.41 17.48
C ARG A 88 -31.31 -8.32 17.58
N LEU A 89 -31.02 -7.84 18.79
CA LEU A 89 -30.03 -6.78 19.02
C LEU A 89 -28.62 -7.21 18.58
N ASN A 90 -28.22 -8.47 18.81
CA ASN A 90 -26.96 -9.00 18.28
C ASN A 90 -26.90 -8.95 16.75
N ALA A 91 -27.96 -9.42 16.07
CA ALA A 91 -28.01 -9.38 14.61
C ALA A 91 -27.95 -7.94 14.05
N GLU A 92 -28.67 -6.99 14.68
CA GLU A 92 -28.61 -5.57 14.30
C GLU A 92 -27.24 -4.94 14.59
N LEU A 93 -26.59 -5.33 15.68
CA LEU A 93 -25.25 -4.88 16.05
C LEU A 93 -24.22 -5.36 15.02
N ASP A 94 -24.25 -6.65 14.66
CA ASP A 94 -23.35 -7.24 13.66
C ASP A 94 -23.53 -6.60 12.28
N GLN A 95 -24.78 -6.38 11.87
CA GLN A 95 -25.09 -5.70 10.61
C GLN A 95 -24.59 -4.23 10.63
N THR A 96 -24.79 -3.52 11.74
CA THR A 96 -24.34 -2.13 11.90
C THR A 96 -22.82 -2.04 11.92
N ALA A 97 -22.12 -2.97 12.59
CA ALA A 97 -20.68 -3.05 12.62
C ALA A 97 -20.08 -3.36 11.23
N THR A 98 -20.70 -4.27 10.48
CA THR A 98 -20.33 -4.57 9.09
C THR A 98 -20.51 -3.32 8.22
N SER A 99 -21.66 -2.66 8.31
CA SER A 99 -21.95 -1.44 7.54
C SER A 99 -20.96 -0.30 7.85
N LEU A 100 -20.65 -0.10 9.13
CA LEU A 100 -19.64 0.87 9.56
C LEU A 100 -18.27 0.56 8.94
N THR A 101 -17.86 -0.71 8.97
CA THR A 101 -16.58 -1.15 8.41
C THR A 101 -16.52 -0.87 6.89
N GLN A 102 -17.59 -1.16 6.16
CA GLN A 102 -17.66 -0.89 4.72
C GLN A 102 -17.60 0.61 4.39
N VAL A 103 -18.22 1.47 5.21
CA VAL A 103 -18.09 2.93 5.08
C VAL A 103 -16.66 3.37 5.35
N LEU A 104 -16.04 2.89 6.44
CA LEU A 104 -14.65 3.24 6.79
C LEU A 104 -13.63 2.78 5.75
N TYR A 105 -13.89 1.69 5.04
CA TYR A 105 -13.05 1.24 3.93
C TYR A 105 -13.06 2.16 2.72
N ARG A 106 -14.05 3.04 2.59
CA ARG A 106 -14.18 4.00 1.48
C ARG A 106 -13.59 5.38 1.79
N ILE A 107 -13.26 5.66 3.06
CA ILE A 107 -12.67 6.93 3.48
C ILE A 107 -11.14 6.82 3.38
N PRO A 108 -10.47 7.67 2.57
CA PRO A 108 -9.02 7.63 2.43
C PRO A 108 -8.32 8.14 3.68
N ASN A 109 -6.99 7.99 3.71
CA ASN A 109 -6.18 8.54 4.78
C ASN A 109 -6.14 10.07 4.73
N ILE A 110 -5.82 10.69 5.87
CA ILE A 110 -5.73 12.15 5.98
C ILE A 110 -4.33 12.57 5.54
N PRO A 111 -4.19 13.54 4.62
CA PRO A 111 -2.88 14.05 4.24
C PRO A 111 -2.17 14.70 5.41
N ASN A 112 -0.86 14.50 5.50
CA ASN A 112 -0.01 15.27 6.39
C ASN A 112 -0.11 16.78 6.07
N GLU A 113 0.16 17.60 7.07
CA GLU A 113 0.07 19.07 6.99
C GLU A 113 0.94 19.65 5.87
N ILE A 114 2.14 19.09 5.63
CA ILE A 114 3.08 19.59 4.60
C ILE A 114 2.76 19.15 3.16
N VAL A 115 1.75 18.30 2.96
CA VAL A 115 1.28 17.94 1.61
C VAL A 115 0.77 19.22 0.92
N PRO A 116 1.12 19.52 -0.34
CA PRO A 116 0.54 20.67 -1.04
C PRO A 116 -0.94 20.42 -1.40
N GLU A 117 -1.73 21.49 -1.50
CA GLU A 117 -2.99 21.42 -2.23
C GLU A 117 -2.72 21.21 -3.72
N GLY A 118 -3.62 20.52 -4.40
CA GLY A 118 -3.49 20.23 -5.84
C GLY A 118 -4.55 19.23 -6.28
N LYS A 119 -4.80 19.17 -7.60
CA LYS A 119 -5.83 18.34 -8.22
C LYS A 119 -5.26 17.14 -8.96
N SER A 120 -4.04 17.25 -9.46
CA SER A 120 -3.42 16.23 -10.31
C SER A 120 -1.90 16.25 -10.19
N ALA A 121 -1.23 15.32 -10.88
CA ALA A 121 0.22 15.18 -10.85
C ALA A 121 0.98 16.45 -11.28
N GLU A 122 0.37 17.32 -12.08
CA GLU A 122 0.94 18.61 -12.50
C GLU A 122 1.10 19.60 -11.34
N ASP A 123 0.33 19.46 -10.26
CA ASP A 123 0.39 20.30 -9.07
C ASP A 123 1.41 19.78 -8.03
N ASN A 124 2.09 18.67 -8.32
CA ASN A 124 3.10 18.11 -7.43
C ASN A 124 4.29 19.06 -7.26
N LEU A 125 4.83 19.12 -6.05
CA LEU A 125 5.93 20.02 -5.73
C LEU A 125 7.28 19.32 -5.94
N ASN A 126 8.10 19.82 -6.86
CA ASN A 126 9.50 19.41 -6.96
C ASN A 126 10.28 19.93 -5.74
N VAL A 127 10.75 19.01 -4.89
CA VAL A 127 11.46 19.33 -3.65
C VAL A 127 12.96 19.09 -3.74
N PHE A 128 13.43 18.38 -4.76
CA PHE A 128 14.83 18.02 -4.93
C PHE A 128 15.12 17.57 -6.37
N GLN A 129 16.31 17.88 -6.87
CA GLN A 129 16.81 17.37 -8.16
C GLN A 129 18.32 17.16 -8.09
N ALA A 130 18.81 16.07 -8.70
CA ALA A 130 20.23 15.73 -8.73
C ALA A 130 20.61 14.94 -10.00
N GLY A 131 21.93 14.92 -10.27
CA GLY A 131 22.53 14.27 -11.43
C GLY A 131 22.58 15.17 -12.66
N GLU A 132 23.41 14.78 -13.62
CA GLU A 132 23.56 15.47 -14.89
C GLU A 132 22.76 14.75 -15.97
N ILE A 133 21.93 15.48 -16.71
CA ILE A 133 21.24 14.94 -17.89
C ILE A 133 22.27 14.81 -19.02
N PRO A 134 22.56 13.59 -19.52
CA PRO A 134 23.59 13.41 -20.52
C PRO A 134 23.20 14.05 -21.85
N ALA A 135 24.17 14.63 -22.56
CA ALA A 135 23.98 14.99 -23.96
C ALA A 135 24.08 13.73 -24.81
N LEU A 136 22.99 13.36 -25.49
CA LEU A 136 22.98 12.20 -26.37
C LEU A 136 23.72 12.50 -27.69
N TYR A 137 24.36 11.49 -28.26
CA TYR A 137 24.97 11.57 -29.57
C TYR A 137 23.90 11.68 -30.68
N GLU A 138 24.30 12.18 -31.85
CA GLU A 138 23.41 12.27 -33.01
C GLU A 138 22.92 10.86 -33.45
N GLY A 139 21.60 10.66 -33.51
CA GLY A 139 21.00 9.36 -33.84
C GLY A 139 20.73 8.45 -32.63
N ALA A 140 20.81 8.99 -31.40
CA ALA A 140 20.37 8.29 -30.21
C ALA A 140 18.90 7.84 -30.31
N LEU A 141 18.62 6.69 -29.72
CA LEU A 141 17.34 6.00 -29.85
C LEU A 141 16.63 5.89 -28.49
N PRO A 142 15.30 5.91 -28.47
CA PRO A 142 14.53 5.58 -27.27
C PRO A 142 14.69 4.09 -26.90
N HIS A 143 14.42 3.76 -25.62
CA HIS A 143 14.72 2.43 -25.09
C HIS A 143 14.04 1.27 -25.85
N TRP A 144 12.85 1.46 -26.43
CA TRP A 144 12.18 0.40 -27.19
C TRP A 144 12.86 0.10 -28.54
N GLU A 145 13.52 1.09 -29.15
CA GLU A 145 14.30 0.90 -30.38
C GLU A 145 15.66 0.31 -30.08
N LEU A 146 16.32 0.77 -29.00
CA LEU A 146 17.53 0.14 -28.47
C LEU A 146 17.29 -1.34 -28.11
N ALA A 147 16.14 -1.63 -27.49
CA ALA A 147 15.76 -2.98 -27.12
C ALA A 147 15.67 -3.92 -28.33
N LYS A 148 15.11 -3.44 -29.44
CA LYS A 148 15.03 -4.17 -30.70
C LYS A 148 16.40 -4.25 -31.39
N LYS A 149 17.16 -3.15 -31.44
CA LYS A 149 18.49 -3.07 -32.08
C LYS A 149 19.45 -4.12 -31.53
N TYR A 150 19.47 -4.29 -30.21
CA TYR A 150 20.38 -5.21 -29.52
C TYR A 150 19.73 -6.54 -29.10
N ASP A 151 18.50 -6.80 -29.57
CA ASP A 151 17.73 -8.01 -29.28
C ASP A 151 17.61 -8.38 -27.78
N ILE A 152 17.45 -7.37 -26.92
CA ILE A 152 17.46 -7.53 -25.46
C ILE A 152 16.05 -7.56 -24.83
N ILE A 153 15.03 -7.02 -25.52
CA ILE A 153 13.62 -7.10 -25.11
C ILE A 153 12.75 -7.29 -26.35
N ASP A 154 11.88 -8.29 -26.29
CA ASP A 154 10.97 -8.67 -27.37
C ASP A 154 9.51 -8.43 -26.93
N PHE A 155 8.97 -7.30 -27.36
CA PHE A 155 7.59 -6.91 -27.06
C PHE A 155 6.57 -7.66 -27.93
N GLU A 156 6.91 -7.98 -29.18
CA GLU A 156 6.03 -8.72 -30.10
C GLU A 156 5.85 -10.17 -29.65
N LEU A 157 6.93 -10.81 -29.19
CA LEU A 157 6.87 -12.13 -28.57
C LEU A 157 6.00 -12.10 -27.30
N GLY A 158 6.11 -11.05 -26.50
CA GLY A 158 5.24 -10.79 -25.35
C GLY A 158 3.76 -10.76 -25.68
N VAL A 159 3.39 -10.02 -26.73
CA VAL A 159 2.02 -9.97 -27.25
C VAL A 159 1.55 -11.36 -27.70
N LYS A 160 2.42 -12.12 -28.37
CA LYS A 160 2.09 -13.48 -28.83
C LYS A 160 1.83 -14.45 -27.66
N LEU A 161 2.58 -14.33 -26.56
CA LEU A 161 2.48 -15.23 -25.41
C LEU A 161 1.35 -14.85 -24.44
N THR A 162 1.05 -13.56 -24.28
CA THR A 162 0.13 -13.09 -23.24
C THR A 162 -0.74 -11.93 -23.71
N GLY A 163 -0.14 -10.87 -24.25
CA GLY A 163 -0.83 -9.65 -24.65
C GLY A 163 0.07 -8.42 -24.57
N ALA A 164 -0.48 -7.25 -24.90
CA ALA A 164 0.25 -5.99 -24.73
C ALA A 164 0.66 -5.79 -23.25
N GLY A 165 1.80 -5.14 -23.00
CA GLY A 165 2.28 -4.87 -21.64
C GLY A 165 2.99 -6.03 -20.91
N PHE A 166 3.38 -7.09 -21.63
CA PHE A 166 4.13 -8.25 -21.11
C PHE A 166 5.44 -8.46 -21.90
N PRO A 167 6.54 -7.77 -21.58
CA PRO A 167 7.79 -7.87 -22.35
C PRO A 167 8.51 -9.21 -22.11
N VAL A 168 9.16 -9.74 -23.14
CA VAL A 168 10.10 -10.87 -22.99
C VAL A 168 11.54 -10.37 -23.02
N TYR A 169 12.24 -10.46 -21.89
CA TYR A 169 13.65 -10.09 -21.81
C TYR A 169 14.55 -11.23 -22.33
N LYS A 170 15.58 -10.89 -23.11
CA LYS A 170 16.49 -11.85 -23.75
C LYS A 170 17.96 -11.52 -23.46
N GLY A 171 18.82 -12.54 -23.49
CA GLY A 171 20.28 -12.39 -23.43
C GLY A 171 20.78 -11.40 -22.38
N LYS A 172 21.51 -10.36 -22.82
CA LYS A 172 22.05 -9.29 -21.97
C LYS A 172 20.94 -8.50 -21.24
N GLY A 173 19.76 -8.32 -21.84
CA GLY A 173 18.61 -7.66 -21.20
C GLY A 173 18.06 -8.42 -20.01
N ALA A 174 17.86 -9.74 -20.16
CA ALA A 174 17.45 -10.61 -19.06
C ALA A 174 18.50 -10.66 -17.93
N LYS A 175 19.79 -10.68 -18.29
CA LYS A 175 20.88 -10.64 -17.30
C LYS A 175 20.93 -9.30 -16.56
N LEU A 176 20.63 -8.18 -17.24
CA LEU A 176 20.56 -6.86 -16.63
C LEU A 176 19.36 -6.73 -15.67
N GLN A 177 18.18 -7.28 -16.02
CA GLN A 177 17.03 -7.37 -15.09
C GLN A 177 17.44 -8.06 -13.78
N ARG A 178 18.03 -9.26 -13.88
CA ARG A 178 18.51 -9.99 -12.70
C ARG A 178 19.59 -9.23 -11.92
N ALA A 179 20.52 -8.56 -12.62
CA ALA A 179 21.56 -7.76 -11.99
C ALA A 179 20.99 -6.60 -11.16
N LEU A 180 19.96 -5.92 -11.68
CA LEU A 180 19.26 -4.86 -10.95
C LEU A 180 18.59 -5.40 -9.69
N ILE A 181 17.88 -6.53 -9.79
CA ILE A 181 17.25 -7.19 -8.63
C ILE A 181 18.29 -7.47 -7.55
N SER A 182 19.38 -8.16 -7.90
CA SER A 182 20.43 -8.52 -6.94
C SER A 182 21.11 -7.29 -6.34
N TYR A 183 21.44 -6.28 -7.15
CA TYR A 183 22.04 -5.06 -6.67
C TYR A 183 21.14 -4.34 -5.66
N PHE A 184 19.85 -4.18 -5.97
CA PHE A 184 18.89 -3.53 -5.08
C PHE A 184 18.70 -4.27 -3.76
N LEU A 185 18.58 -5.60 -3.79
CA LEU A 185 18.51 -6.41 -2.57
C LEU A 185 19.78 -6.29 -1.73
N ASP A 186 20.97 -6.36 -2.34
CA ASP A 186 22.25 -6.18 -1.64
C ASP A 186 22.35 -4.79 -0.99
N LYS A 187 21.90 -3.73 -1.68
CA LYS A 187 21.86 -2.38 -1.13
C LYS A 187 20.91 -2.26 0.06
N ASN A 188 19.72 -2.87 -0.03
CA ASN A 188 18.75 -2.83 1.05
C ASN A 188 19.23 -3.66 2.26
N THR A 189 19.74 -4.86 2.05
CA THR A 189 20.25 -5.71 3.15
C THR A 189 21.47 -5.10 3.84
N ALA A 190 22.39 -4.50 3.08
CA ALA A 190 23.51 -3.74 3.65
C ALA A 190 23.07 -2.53 4.48
N ALA A 191 21.90 -1.95 4.19
CA ALA A 191 21.29 -0.86 4.96
C ALA A 191 20.47 -1.35 6.17
N GLY A 192 20.44 -2.66 6.44
CA GLY A 192 19.77 -3.26 7.61
C GLY A 192 18.34 -3.73 7.37
N TYR A 193 17.87 -3.78 6.12
CA TYR A 193 16.58 -4.40 5.80
C TYR A 193 16.72 -5.92 5.77
N GLN A 194 15.85 -6.63 6.48
CA GLN A 194 15.76 -8.08 6.43
C GLN A 194 15.09 -8.51 5.11
N GLU A 195 15.74 -9.41 4.37
CA GLU A 195 15.21 -9.92 3.11
C GLU A 195 14.15 -11.02 3.33
N PHE A 196 13.04 -10.92 2.61
CA PHE A 196 11.96 -11.91 2.58
C PHE A 196 11.66 -12.34 1.15
N GLN A 197 11.43 -13.64 0.96
CA GLN A 197 10.78 -14.18 -0.23
C GLN A 197 9.33 -14.51 0.12
N VAL A 198 8.39 -13.80 -0.51
CA VAL A 198 6.95 -13.86 -0.17
C VAL A 198 6.11 -14.50 -1.28
N PRO A 199 4.91 -15.03 -0.97
CA PRO A 199 3.98 -15.50 -2.00
C PRO A 199 3.55 -14.38 -2.95
N HIS A 200 3.37 -14.70 -4.23
CA HIS A 200 2.91 -13.74 -5.26
C HIS A 200 1.39 -13.68 -5.41
N MET A 201 0.67 -14.55 -4.69
CA MET A 201 -0.78 -14.56 -4.58
C MET A 201 -1.16 -14.44 -3.12
N VAL A 202 -2.17 -13.62 -2.83
CA VAL A 202 -2.65 -13.37 -1.47
C VAL A 202 -4.15 -13.57 -1.36
N ASN A 203 -4.61 -13.86 -0.14
CA ASN A 203 -6.03 -13.87 0.18
C ASN A 203 -6.62 -12.46 0.23
N GLU A 204 -7.94 -12.39 0.22
CA GLU A 204 -8.72 -11.15 0.26
C GLU A 204 -8.38 -10.28 1.49
N ASP A 205 -8.25 -10.89 2.68
CA ASP A 205 -7.89 -10.17 3.90
C ASP A 205 -6.58 -9.38 3.76
N SER A 206 -5.63 -9.89 2.96
CA SER A 206 -4.35 -9.21 2.75
C SER A 206 -4.53 -7.94 1.92
N GLY A 207 -5.37 -8.01 0.88
CA GLY A 207 -5.74 -6.84 0.09
C GLY A 207 -6.50 -5.79 0.90
N TYR A 208 -7.39 -6.22 1.81
CA TYR A 208 -8.05 -5.29 2.74
C TYR A 208 -7.06 -4.69 3.75
N GLY A 209 -6.10 -5.47 4.23
CA GLY A 209 -5.07 -5.04 5.19
C GLY A 209 -4.27 -3.83 4.70
N THR A 210 -3.73 -3.90 3.49
CA THR A 210 -2.89 -2.84 2.90
C THR A 210 -3.68 -1.81 2.10
N GLY A 211 -4.98 -2.02 1.88
CA GLY A 211 -5.88 -1.01 1.33
C GLY A 211 -6.09 -1.09 -0.19
N GLN A 212 -5.59 -2.12 -0.86
CA GLN A 212 -5.91 -2.41 -2.25
C GLN A 212 -7.36 -2.90 -2.40
N LEU A 213 -7.92 -3.53 -1.35
CA LEU A 213 -9.35 -3.84 -1.27
C LEU A 213 -10.08 -2.88 -0.31
N PRO A 214 -11.31 -2.44 -0.67
CA PRO A 214 -12.05 -2.77 -1.88
C PRO A 214 -11.45 -2.13 -3.15
N ASP A 215 -11.28 -2.93 -4.22
CA ASP A 215 -10.60 -2.52 -5.46
C ASP A 215 -11.54 -1.68 -6.34
N LYS A 216 -11.75 -0.42 -5.96
CA LYS A 216 -12.64 0.50 -6.70
C LYS A 216 -12.21 0.70 -8.16
N GLU A 217 -10.92 0.57 -8.43
CA GLU A 217 -10.33 0.85 -9.75
C GLU A 217 -10.09 -0.43 -10.57
N GLY A 218 -10.32 -1.61 -9.99
CA GLY A 218 -10.11 -2.89 -10.64
C GLY A 218 -8.66 -3.14 -11.03
N GLN A 219 -7.69 -2.69 -10.22
CA GLN A 219 -6.26 -2.76 -10.51
C GLN A 219 -5.62 -4.13 -10.20
N MET A 220 -6.22 -4.94 -9.32
CA MET A 220 -5.69 -6.27 -9.00
C MET A 220 -6.23 -7.33 -9.97
N TYR A 221 -5.38 -8.27 -10.38
CA TYR A 221 -5.85 -9.49 -11.03
C TYR A 221 -6.40 -10.47 -9.98
N HIS A 222 -7.60 -11.00 -10.23
CA HIS A 222 -8.31 -11.93 -9.33
C HIS A 222 -8.40 -13.33 -9.95
N VAL A 223 -7.92 -14.33 -9.19
CA VAL A 223 -8.07 -15.75 -9.48
C VAL A 223 -9.37 -16.22 -8.83
N GLN A 224 -10.45 -16.16 -9.60
CA GLN A 224 -11.83 -16.28 -9.10
C GLN A 224 -12.13 -17.63 -8.42
N LEU A 225 -11.66 -18.74 -8.98
CA LEU A 225 -11.95 -20.08 -8.47
C LEU A 225 -11.41 -20.31 -7.05
N ASP A 226 -10.21 -19.78 -6.78
CA ASP A 226 -9.51 -19.94 -5.50
C ASP A 226 -9.71 -18.75 -4.56
N ASN A 227 -10.37 -17.69 -5.04
CA ASN A 227 -10.49 -16.39 -4.37
C ASN A 227 -9.13 -15.83 -3.89
N LEU A 228 -8.14 -15.83 -4.80
CA LEU A 228 -6.82 -15.29 -4.56
C LEU A 228 -6.52 -14.12 -5.50
N TYR A 229 -5.64 -13.23 -5.10
CA TYR A 229 -5.29 -12.04 -5.85
C TYR A 229 -3.80 -12.03 -6.15
N LEU A 230 -3.42 -11.73 -7.40
CA LEU A 230 -2.02 -11.48 -7.74
C LEU A 230 -1.58 -10.13 -7.14
N ILE A 231 -0.40 -10.11 -6.53
CA ILE A 231 0.07 -8.93 -5.81
C ILE A 231 0.48 -7.80 -6.78
N PRO A 232 0.04 -6.55 -6.57
CA PRO A 232 0.47 -5.39 -7.36
C PRO A 232 1.80 -4.80 -6.86
N THR A 233 2.33 -5.31 -5.75
CA THR A 233 3.55 -4.89 -5.06
C THR A 233 3.87 -5.86 -3.91
N ALA A 234 5.16 -6.05 -3.59
CA ALA A 234 5.57 -6.82 -2.41
C ALA A 234 5.11 -6.21 -1.08
N GLU A 235 4.78 -4.92 -1.06
CA GLU A 235 4.18 -4.22 0.09
C GLU A 235 2.99 -5.00 0.67
N VAL A 236 2.13 -5.56 -0.18
CA VAL A 236 0.92 -6.28 0.23
C VAL A 236 1.26 -7.47 1.13
N PRO A 237 1.98 -8.50 0.66
CA PRO A 237 2.33 -9.64 1.51
C PRO A 237 3.32 -9.29 2.62
N VAL A 238 4.32 -8.42 2.39
CA VAL A 238 5.34 -8.11 3.41
C VAL A 238 4.73 -7.42 4.62
N THR A 239 3.86 -6.43 4.43
CA THR A 239 3.19 -5.76 5.56
C THR A 239 2.24 -6.71 6.29
N ASN A 240 1.62 -7.65 5.55
CA ASN A 240 0.70 -8.64 6.10
C ASN A 240 1.37 -9.79 6.87
N ILE A 241 2.70 -9.92 6.86
CA ILE A 241 3.44 -10.80 7.78
C ILE A 241 3.08 -10.47 9.24
N PHE A 242 2.73 -9.21 9.51
CA PHE A 242 2.49 -8.66 10.84
C PHE A 242 1.00 -8.43 11.15
N ARG A 243 0.09 -8.96 10.33
CA ARG A 243 -1.35 -8.89 10.60
C ARG A 243 -1.70 -9.63 11.89
N ASP A 244 -2.58 -9.04 12.69
CA ASP A 244 -3.01 -9.54 14.01
C ASP A 244 -1.88 -9.71 15.04
N VAL A 245 -0.73 -9.07 14.84
CA VAL A 245 0.42 -9.12 15.76
C VAL A 245 0.39 -7.96 16.78
N ILE A 246 0.83 -8.27 18.01
CA ILE A 246 1.17 -7.27 19.03
C ILE A 246 2.68 -7.32 19.27
N LEU A 247 3.38 -6.30 18.80
CA LEU A 247 4.82 -6.13 18.95
C LEU A 247 5.19 -5.61 20.36
N SER A 248 6.46 -5.74 20.71
CA SER A 248 7.10 -5.02 21.81
C SER A 248 7.79 -3.75 21.29
N GLU A 249 8.02 -2.79 22.18
CA GLU A 249 8.73 -1.55 21.82
C GLU A 249 10.19 -1.81 21.34
N ALA A 250 10.80 -2.89 21.81
CA ALA A 250 12.16 -3.30 21.45
C ALA A 250 12.26 -3.89 20.02
N ASP A 251 11.13 -4.24 19.40
CA ASP A 251 11.12 -4.74 18.02
C ASP A 251 11.35 -3.63 16.99
N PHE A 252 11.20 -2.36 17.38
CA PHE A 252 11.36 -1.22 16.46
C PHE A 252 12.81 -0.76 16.30
N PRO A 253 13.23 -0.43 15.06
CA PRO A 253 12.45 -0.49 13.82
C PRO A 253 12.44 -1.89 13.21
N ILE A 254 11.32 -2.30 12.61
CA ILE A 254 11.29 -3.49 11.74
C ILE A 254 11.48 -3.02 10.29
N CYS A 255 12.57 -3.46 9.66
CA CYS A 255 12.92 -3.10 8.30
C CYS A 255 12.92 -4.37 7.43
N CYS A 256 12.08 -4.40 6.39
CA CYS A 256 11.92 -5.55 5.50
C CYS A 256 12.22 -5.14 4.06
N THR A 257 12.80 -6.04 3.26
CA THR A 257 12.90 -5.90 1.80
C THR A 257 12.50 -7.19 1.10
N ALA A 258 11.93 -7.07 -0.10
CA ALA A 258 11.56 -8.22 -0.91
C ALA A 258 11.59 -7.86 -2.40
N TYR A 259 12.03 -8.80 -3.21
CA TYR A 259 11.82 -8.79 -4.65
C TYR A 259 10.55 -9.57 -4.98
N THR A 260 9.70 -9.02 -5.85
CA THR A 260 8.58 -9.76 -6.44
C THR A 260 8.28 -9.30 -7.87
N PRO A 261 7.82 -10.20 -8.77
CA PRO A 261 7.02 -9.76 -9.91
C PRO A 261 5.71 -9.14 -9.41
N CYS A 262 5.36 -7.99 -9.94
CA CYS A 262 4.18 -7.19 -9.60
C CYS A 262 3.19 -7.22 -10.75
N PHE A 263 1.91 -7.41 -10.44
CA PHE A 263 0.83 -7.55 -11.42
C PHE A 263 -0.21 -6.44 -11.25
N ARG A 264 -0.42 -5.63 -12.30
CA ARG A 264 -1.42 -4.57 -12.32
C ARG A 264 -2.26 -4.66 -13.59
N ARG A 265 -3.58 -4.53 -13.46
CA ARG A 265 -4.48 -4.53 -14.61
C ARG A 265 -4.38 -3.27 -15.44
N GLU A 266 -3.81 -2.19 -14.90
CA GLU A 266 -3.61 -0.92 -15.60
C GLU A 266 -4.90 -0.41 -16.25
N ALA A 267 -6.04 -0.71 -15.62
CA ALA A 267 -7.36 -0.41 -16.14
C ALA A 267 -7.51 1.11 -16.31
N GLY A 268 -7.97 1.54 -17.49
CA GLY A 268 -8.14 2.96 -17.82
C GLY A 268 -6.95 3.64 -18.52
N SER A 269 -5.81 2.95 -18.70
CA SER A 269 -4.60 3.51 -19.32
C SER A 269 -4.44 3.20 -20.82
N TYR A 270 -5.54 3.07 -21.57
CA TYR A 270 -5.50 2.75 -23.01
C TYR A 270 -5.05 3.95 -23.86
N GLY A 271 -3.93 3.83 -24.59
CA GLY A 271 -3.54 4.85 -25.58
C GLY A 271 -2.10 4.75 -26.11
N ALA A 272 -1.80 5.61 -27.11
CA ALA A 272 -0.53 5.71 -27.82
C ALA A 272 0.69 6.11 -26.97
N HIS A 273 0.47 6.50 -25.70
CA HIS A 273 1.52 6.87 -24.75
C HIS A 273 2.12 5.67 -23.99
N VAL A 274 1.59 4.46 -24.20
CA VAL A 274 2.07 3.20 -23.62
C VAL A 274 3.00 2.51 -24.62
N ARG A 275 4.26 2.96 -24.70
CA ARG A 275 5.29 2.31 -25.54
C ARG A 275 6.46 1.83 -24.67
N GLY A 276 7.01 0.68 -25.05
CA GLY A 276 8.16 0.08 -24.37
C GLY A 276 7.87 -0.28 -22.91
N LEU A 277 8.69 0.22 -21.99
CA LEU A 277 8.70 -0.10 -20.55
C LEU A 277 7.97 0.95 -19.69
N ASN A 278 7.31 1.94 -20.31
CA ASN A 278 6.70 3.05 -19.57
C ASN A 278 5.52 2.62 -18.67
N ARG A 279 4.79 1.56 -19.06
CA ARG A 279 3.67 0.98 -18.30
C ARG A 279 3.44 -0.46 -18.75
N LEU A 280 3.39 -1.39 -17.80
CA LEU A 280 3.34 -2.84 -18.02
C LEU A 280 2.33 -3.47 -17.07
N HIS A 281 1.75 -4.62 -17.46
CA HIS A 281 0.88 -5.39 -16.56
C HIS A 281 1.69 -6.26 -15.60
N GLN A 282 2.86 -6.72 -16.02
CA GLN A 282 3.81 -7.44 -15.19
C GLN A 282 5.15 -6.72 -15.19
N PHE A 283 5.69 -6.46 -14.00
CA PHE A 283 7.01 -5.86 -13.85
C PHE A 283 7.72 -6.28 -12.58
N ASP A 284 9.04 -6.22 -12.59
CA ASP A 284 9.87 -6.52 -11.43
C ASP A 284 10.05 -5.29 -10.54
N LYS A 285 10.00 -5.50 -9.22
CA LYS A 285 10.25 -4.46 -8.23
C LYS A 285 10.91 -5.04 -6.98
N VAL A 286 11.85 -4.29 -6.44
CA VAL A 286 12.35 -4.50 -5.08
C VAL A 286 11.71 -3.46 -4.17
N GLU A 287 11.05 -3.92 -3.11
CA GLU A 287 10.33 -3.09 -2.14
C GLU A 287 11.13 -2.99 -0.83
N ILE A 288 11.00 -1.86 -0.15
CA ILE A 288 11.33 -1.72 1.26
C ILE A 288 10.05 -1.40 2.04
N VAL A 289 9.87 -2.06 3.18
CA VAL A 289 8.75 -1.84 4.10
C VAL A 289 9.31 -1.59 5.48
N ARG A 290 8.75 -0.62 6.21
CA ARG A 290 9.09 -0.37 7.61
C ARG A 290 7.84 -0.39 8.47
N ILE A 291 7.98 -1.01 9.64
CA ILE A 291 7.05 -0.87 10.74
C ILE A 291 7.78 -0.09 11.82
N GLU A 292 7.19 1.02 12.23
CA GLU A 292 7.88 2.02 13.04
C GLU A 292 7.01 2.45 14.21
N HIS A 293 7.69 2.88 15.28
CA HIS A 293 7.03 3.58 16.37
C HIS A 293 6.41 4.89 15.84
N PRO A 294 5.17 5.27 16.27
CA PRO A 294 4.50 6.48 15.76
C PRO A 294 5.36 7.75 15.80
N ASP A 295 6.08 7.98 16.90
CA ASP A 295 6.94 9.15 17.09
C ASP A 295 8.16 9.21 16.16
N ARG A 296 8.52 8.10 15.50
CA ARG A 296 9.72 7.97 14.66
C ARG A 296 9.41 7.84 13.17
N SER A 297 8.14 7.72 12.77
CA SER A 297 7.79 7.40 11.37
C SER A 297 8.26 8.44 10.35
N TYR A 298 8.20 9.74 10.67
CA TYR A 298 8.63 10.78 9.73
C TYR A 298 10.17 10.88 9.60
N GLN A 299 10.89 10.54 10.67
CA GLN A 299 12.33 10.35 10.59
C GLN A 299 12.67 9.13 9.72
N ALA A 300 11.95 8.02 9.90
CA ALA A 300 12.10 6.83 9.05
C ALA A 300 11.80 7.11 7.58
N LEU A 301 10.76 7.91 7.27
CA LEU A 301 10.45 8.35 5.92
C LEU A 301 11.64 9.09 5.29
N THR A 302 12.26 10.01 6.03
CA THR A 302 13.45 10.75 5.57
C THR A 302 14.62 9.78 5.29
N GLN A 303 14.84 8.80 6.17
CA GLN A 303 15.87 7.78 5.96
C GLN A 303 15.60 6.92 4.71
N MET A 304 14.34 6.56 4.45
CA MET A 304 13.97 5.82 3.24
C MET A 304 14.19 6.64 1.96
N VAL A 305 13.85 7.93 1.99
CA VAL A 305 14.14 8.87 0.88
C VAL A 305 15.64 8.94 0.62
N GLU A 306 16.47 9.13 1.65
CA GLU A 306 17.94 9.17 1.48
C GLU A 306 18.53 7.83 0.99
N HIS A 307 17.97 6.70 1.42
CA HIS A 307 18.36 5.37 0.93
C HIS A 307 18.13 5.23 -0.57
N VAL A 308 16.94 5.61 -1.05
CA VAL A 308 16.60 5.59 -2.48
C VAL A 308 17.48 6.55 -3.29
N LYS A 309 17.75 7.76 -2.77
CA LYS A 309 18.71 8.71 -3.37
C LYS A 309 20.10 8.09 -3.54
N GLY A 310 20.60 7.38 -2.53
CA GLY A 310 21.89 6.70 -2.55
C GLY A 310 22.02 5.72 -3.72
N ILE A 311 20.99 4.89 -3.93
CA ILE A 311 20.95 3.92 -5.04
C ILE A 311 21.00 4.65 -6.40
N LEU A 312 20.24 5.74 -6.56
CA LEU A 312 20.20 6.51 -7.82
C LEU A 312 21.52 7.25 -8.10
N ASN A 313 22.15 7.80 -7.06
CA ASN A 313 23.46 8.43 -7.17
C ASN A 313 24.53 7.42 -7.63
N GLU A 314 24.51 6.19 -7.09
CA GLU A 314 25.43 5.11 -7.48
C GLU A 314 25.18 4.61 -8.92
N LEU A 315 23.91 4.59 -9.34
CA LEU A 315 23.53 4.34 -10.74
C LEU A 315 23.80 5.52 -11.67
N LYS A 316 24.25 6.68 -11.15
CA LYS A 316 24.50 7.93 -11.89
C LYS A 316 23.36 8.31 -12.84
N LEU A 317 22.12 8.12 -12.40
CA LEU A 317 20.94 8.50 -13.16
C LEU A 317 20.44 9.88 -12.69
N PRO A 318 20.16 10.84 -13.59
CA PRO A 318 19.54 12.10 -13.20
C PRO A 318 18.11 11.88 -12.71
N TYR A 319 17.77 12.41 -11.54
CA TYR A 319 16.45 12.26 -10.94
C TYR A 319 15.95 13.54 -10.28
N ARG A 320 14.63 13.63 -10.12
CA ARG A 320 13.97 14.59 -9.24
C ARG A 320 13.08 13.88 -8.23
N ILE A 321 12.76 14.57 -7.14
CA ILE A 321 11.84 14.10 -6.11
C ILE A 321 10.66 15.06 -6.05
N LEU A 322 9.47 14.51 -6.22
CA LEU A 322 8.20 15.22 -6.10
C LEU A 322 7.57 14.88 -4.76
N ARG A 323 7.10 15.89 -4.02
CA ARG A 323 6.14 15.69 -2.94
C ARG A 323 4.74 15.77 -3.54
N LEU A 324 4.00 14.67 -3.46
CA LEU A 324 2.69 14.57 -4.09
C LEU A 324 1.67 15.51 -3.43
N CYS A 325 0.84 16.15 -4.25
CA CYS A 325 -0.27 16.98 -3.79
C CYS A 325 -1.47 16.14 -3.35
N GLY A 326 -2.44 16.78 -2.69
CA GLY A 326 -3.60 16.06 -2.15
C GLY A 326 -4.39 15.25 -3.19
N GLY A 327 -4.57 15.79 -4.40
CA GLY A 327 -5.30 15.12 -5.49
C GLY A 327 -4.56 13.93 -6.11
N ASP A 328 -3.23 13.85 -5.96
CA ASP A 328 -2.39 12.79 -6.53
C ASP A 328 -1.92 11.77 -5.48
N LEU A 329 -2.24 11.98 -4.19
CA LEU A 329 -1.93 11.02 -3.14
C LEU A 329 -2.74 9.72 -3.31
N GLY A 330 -2.05 8.58 -3.21
CA GLY A 330 -2.70 7.26 -3.13
C GLY A 330 -3.56 7.09 -1.88
N PHE A 331 -4.68 6.36 -2.00
CA PHE A 331 -5.78 6.26 -1.01
C PHE A 331 -5.34 6.08 0.46
N THR A 332 -4.30 5.29 0.69
CA THR A 332 -3.79 4.93 2.02
C THR A 332 -2.78 5.92 2.60
N SER A 333 -2.14 6.73 1.76
CA SER A 333 -1.00 7.57 2.12
C SER A 333 -1.40 8.81 2.91
N ALA A 334 -0.65 9.11 3.97
CA ALA A 334 -0.65 10.42 4.61
C ALA A 334 0.31 11.39 3.90
N ILE A 335 1.48 10.89 3.46
CA ILE A 335 2.43 11.64 2.63
C ILE A 335 3.21 10.69 1.74
N THR A 336 3.52 11.12 0.51
CA THR A 336 4.31 10.36 -0.45
C THR A 336 5.33 11.26 -1.15
N TYR A 337 6.51 10.71 -1.38
CA TYR A 337 7.56 11.27 -2.22
C TYR A 337 7.80 10.35 -3.41
N ASP A 338 7.58 10.86 -4.62
CA ASP A 338 7.85 10.16 -5.85
C ASP A 338 9.22 10.56 -6.39
N PHE A 339 9.98 9.57 -6.82
CA PHE A 339 11.24 9.74 -7.52
C PHE A 339 11.01 9.53 -8.99
N GLU A 340 11.48 10.46 -9.80
CA GLU A 340 11.41 10.34 -11.24
C GLU A 340 12.80 10.41 -11.85
N VAL A 341 13.13 9.47 -12.72
CA VAL A 341 14.38 9.49 -13.50
C VAL A 341 14.14 10.20 -14.82
N TYR A 342 15.12 10.95 -15.31
CA TYR A 342 15.01 11.55 -16.65
C TYR A 342 15.34 10.52 -17.72
N SER A 343 14.44 10.36 -18.68
CA SER A 343 14.59 9.52 -19.87
C SER A 343 14.99 10.42 -21.03
N THR A 344 16.30 10.52 -21.31
CA THR A 344 16.81 11.59 -22.16
C THR A 344 16.33 11.51 -23.61
N ALA A 345 16.18 10.32 -24.19
CA ALA A 345 15.71 10.20 -25.57
C ALA A 345 14.20 10.45 -25.71
N GLN A 346 13.44 10.30 -24.62
CA GLN A 346 12.03 10.66 -24.54
C GLN A 346 11.77 12.11 -24.12
N GLU A 347 12.80 12.79 -23.58
CA GLU A 347 12.73 14.11 -22.96
C GLU A 347 11.70 14.21 -21.82
N LYS A 348 11.60 13.15 -21.01
CA LYS A 348 10.55 13.01 -19.97
C LYS A 348 11.07 12.50 -18.65
N TRP A 349 10.44 12.93 -17.57
CA TRP A 349 10.59 12.33 -16.25
C TRP A 349 9.71 11.10 -16.12
N LEU A 350 10.25 10.00 -15.62
CA LEU A 350 9.57 8.72 -15.43
C LEU A 350 9.65 8.33 -13.95
N GLU A 351 8.50 8.20 -13.29
CA GLU A 351 8.40 7.77 -11.89
C GLU A 351 8.93 6.34 -11.70
N ILE A 352 9.94 6.17 -10.86
CA ILE A 352 10.66 4.91 -10.61
C ILE A 352 10.55 4.44 -9.15
N SER A 353 10.11 5.32 -8.27
CA SER A 353 9.84 5.00 -6.88
C SER A 353 8.80 5.92 -6.30
N SER A 354 8.03 5.37 -5.38
CA SER A 354 7.08 6.08 -4.54
C SER A 354 7.34 5.63 -3.10
N VAL A 355 7.66 6.58 -2.22
CA VAL A 355 8.00 6.34 -0.81
C VAL A 355 6.98 7.03 0.08
N SER A 356 6.24 6.25 0.86
CA SER A 356 5.04 6.72 1.56
C SER A 356 5.10 6.43 3.05
N ASN A 357 4.48 7.32 3.83
CA ASN A 357 4.10 7.05 5.21
C ASN A 357 2.58 6.97 5.30
N PHE A 358 2.07 5.85 5.83
CA PHE A 358 0.65 5.59 5.99
C PHE A 358 0.13 5.93 7.39
N GLU A 359 1.02 6.31 8.31
CA GLU A 359 0.72 6.42 9.73
C GLU A 359 0.00 5.16 10.23
N THR A 360 -1.08 5.30 10.99
CA THR A 360 -1.86 4.18 11.54
C THR A 360 -2.80 3.53 10.51
N PHE A 361 -2.87 4.01 9.26
CA PHE A 361 -3.95 3.64 8.36
C PHE A 361 -3.96 2.15 8.01
N GLN A 362 -2.83 1.58 7.59
CA GLN A 362 -2.75 0.14 7.32
C GLN A 362 -2.74 -0.64 8.64
N ALA A 363 -1.99 -0.18 9.65
CA ALA A 363 -1.93 -0.84 10.96
C ALA A 363 -3.32 -1.09 11.57
N ASN A 364 -4.24 -0.13 11.44
CA ASN A 364 -5.61 -0.28 11.93
C ASN A 364 -6.41 -1.36 11.18
N ARG A 365 -6.22 -1.48 9.85
CA ARG A 365 -6.82 -2.55 9.03
C ARG A 365 -6.23 -3.91 9.39
N LEU A 366 -4.91 -3.95 9.60
CA LEU A 366 -4.14 -5.15 9.96
C LEU A 366 -4.29 -5.57 11.42
N LYS A 367 -4.90 -4.73 12.27
CA LYS A 367 -4.90 -4.87 13.74
C LYS A 367 -3.50 -4.98 14.36
N LEU A 368 -2.50 -4.46 13.65
CA LEU A 368 -1.10 -4.45 14.04
C LEU A 368 -0.84 -3.37 15.08
N ARG A 369 -0.41 -3.81 16.26
CA ARG A 369 -0.22 -2.97 17.44
C ARG A 369 1.13 -3.24 18.07
N PHE A 370 1.53 -2.38 18.98
CA PHE A 370 2.62 -2.65 19.92
C PHE A 370 2.17 -2.35 21.34
N ARG A 371 2.83 -2.98 22.32
CA ARG A 371 2.66 -2.66 23.73
C ARG A 371 3.70 -1.62 24.14
N ASN A 372 3.24 -0.46 24.61
CA ASN A 372 4.11 0.61 25.09
C ASN A 372 4.65 0.30 26.50
N SER A 373 5.55 1.15 26.99
CA SER A 373 6.13 1.08 28.35
C SER A 373 5.10 1.09 29.49
N GLU A 374 3.89 1.63 29.28
CA GLU A 374 2.77 1.59 30.24
C GLU A 374 1.93 0.30 30.18
N GLY A 375 2.26 -0.63 29.28
CA GLY A 375 1.52 -1.88 29.08
C GLY A 375 0.25 -1.75 28.22
N LYS A 376 -0.04 -0.58 27.66
CA LYS A 376 -1.19 -0.33 26.77
C LYS A 376 -0.83 -0.65 25.32
N THR A 377 -1.79 -1.16 24.56
CA THR A 377 -1.59 -1.38 23.12
C THR A 377 -1.88 -0.12 22.32
N GLN A 378 -1.00 0.22 21.39
CA GLN A 378 -1.17 1.32 20.45
C GLN A 378 -0.92 0.84 19.02
N LEU A 379 -1.50 1.52 18.03
CA LEU A 379 -1.23 1.22 16.62
C LEU A 379 0.19 1.68 16.25
N VAL A 380 0.84 0.89 15.42
CA VAL A 380 2.14 1.26 14.82
C VAL A 380 1.93 2.20 13.63
N HIS A 381 3.02 2.77 13.12
CA HIS A 381 3.04 3.36 11.79
C HIS A 381 3.66 2.41 10.77
N THR A 382 3.10 2.38 9.55
CA THR A 382 3.67 1.62 8.43
C THR A 382 4.15 2.56 7.33
N LEU A 383 5.25 2.16 6.68
CA LEU A 383 5.85 2.87 5.56
C LEU A 383 6.26 1.86 4.49
N ASN A 384 6.26 2.29 3.24
CA ASN A 384 6.85 1.52 2.15
C ASN A 384 7.59 2.44 1.18
N GLY A 385 8.39 1.83 0.32
CA GLY A 385 9.11 2.51 -0.73
C GLY A 385 9.52 1.53 -1.81
N SER A 386 9.42 1.94 -3.07
CA SER A 386 10.07 1.17 -4.14
C SER A 386 11.57 1.45 -4.09
N SER A 387 12.40 0.42 -4.16
CA SER A 387 13.86 0.52 -4.05
C SER A 387 14.55 -0.44 -5.02
N LEU A 388 14.25 -0.48 -6.33
CA LEU A 388 13.42 0.42 -7.17
C LEU A 388 12.42 -0.40 -8.01
N ALA A 389 11.53 0.26 -8.75
CA ALA A 389 10.75 -0.38 -9.82
C ALA A 389 11.58 -0.50 -11.10
N LEU A 390 11.78 -1.72 -11.61
CA LEU A 390 12.78 -1.99 -12.65
C LEU A 390 12.46 -1.44 -14.05
N PRO A 391 11.21 -1.42 -14.58
CA PRO A 391 10.97 -1.07 -15.98
C PRO A 391 11.51 0.30 -16.37
N ARG A 392 11.18 1.33 -15.57
CA ARG A 392 11.55 2.72 -15.86
C ARG A 392 13.00 3.02 -15.49
N VAL A 393 13.57 2.33 -14.49
CA VAL A 393 15.01 2.37 -14.24
C VAL A 393 15.79 1.78 -15.41
N LEU A 394 15.34 0.64 -15.94
CA LEU A 394 15.96 0.02 -17.10
C LEU A 394 15.83 0.93 -18.34
N ALA A 395 14.67 1.53 -18.58
CA ALA A 395 14.50 2.52 -19.64
C ALA A 395 15.52 3.68 -19.51
N GLY A 396 15.65 4.24 -18.30
CA GLY A 396 16.63 5.29 -18.00
C GLY A 396 18.08 4.83 -18.24
N ILE A 397 18.44 3.60 -17.85
CA ILE A 397 19.78 3.06 -18.12
C ILE A 397 20.02 2.93 -19.63
N LEU A 398 19.08 2.31 -20.37
CA LEU A 398 19.23 2.10 -21.80
C LEU A 398 19.39 3.43 -22.55
N GLU A 399 18.59 4.44 -22.19
CA GLU A 399 18.62 5.74 -22.87
C GLU A 399 19.79 6.62 -22.44
N ASN A 400 20.14 6.66 -21.15
CA ASN A 400 21.13 7.61 -20.64
C ASN A 400 22.57 7.13 -20.78
N TYR A 401 22.78 5.82 -20.96
CA TYR A 401 24.10 5.21 -21.13
C TYR A 401 24.41 4.80 -22.58
N GLN A 402 23.59 5.19 -23.54
CA GLN A 402 23.86 4.90 -24.94
C GLN A 402 25.02 5.74 -25.49
N THR A 403 25.87 5.09 -26.27
CA THR A 403 26.96 5.67 -27.06
C THR A 403 26.85 5.15 -28.51
N PRO A 404 27.65 5.68 -29.45
CA PRO A 404 27.70 5.14 -30.81
C PRO A 404 28.04 3.64 -30.88
N GLU A 405 28.80 3.13 -29.91
CA GLU A 405 29.29 1.74 -29.87
C GLU A 405 28.33 0.76 -29.19
N GLY A 406 27.35 1.25 -28.40
CA GLY A 406 26.49 0.39 -27.60
C GLY A 406 25.87 1.10 -26.41
N ILE A 407 25.42 0.34 -25.42
CA ILE A 407 24.90 0.87 -24.15
C ILE A 407 25.86 0.46 -23.05
N LEU A 408 26.50 1.43 -22.42
CA LEU A 408 27.39 1.18 -21.30
C LEU A 408 26.59 0.73 -20.08
N ILE A 409 27.13 -0.24 -19.34
CA ILE A 409 26.53 -0.68 -18.08
C ILE A 409 27.06 0.19 -16.94
N PRO A 410 26.17 0.71 -16.06
CA PRO A 410 26.57 1.41 -14.85
C PRO A 410 27.62 0.61 -14.09
N GLU A 411 28.68 1.27 -13.62
CA GLU A 411 29.84 0.63 -13.02
C GLU A 411 29.47 -0.34 -11.89
N VAL A 412 28.54 0.08 -11.02
CA VAL A 412 28.04 -0.72 -9.89
C VAL A 412 27.33 -2.02 -10.31
N LEU A 413 26.83 -2.09 -11.54
CA LEU A 413 26.12 -3.26 -12.06
C LEU A 413 27.06 -4.26 -12.76
N ARG A 414 28.28 -3.85 -13.16
CA ARG A 414 29.19 -4.69 -13.97
C ARG A 414 29.57 -6.00 -13.29
N LYS A 415 29.75 -5.99 -11.97
CA LYS A 415 30.02 -7.22 -11.20
C LYS A 415 28.85 -8.21 -11.22
N TYR A 416 27.62 -7.73 -11.37
CA TYR A 416 26.42 -8.55 -11.45
C TYR A 416 26.11 -8.99 -12.88
N THR A 417 26.30 -8.10 -13.86
CA THR A 417 26.07 -8.40 -15.29
C THR A 417 27.20 -9.22 -15.90
N GLY A 418 28.44 -9.09 -15.41
CA GLY A 418 29.63 -9.70 -16.00
C GLY A 418 29.96 -9.18 -17.42
N PHE A 419 29.48 -7.99 -17.77
CA PHE A 419 29.80 -7.30 -19.02
C PHE A 419 29.66 -5.79 -18.86
N ASP A 420 30.41 -5.04 -19.66
CA ASP A 420 30.50 -3.58 -19.56
C ASP A 420 29.63 -2.85 -20.59
N ILE A 421 29.26 -3.52 -21.68
CA ILE A 421 28.50 -2.94 -22.80
C ILE A 421 27.49 -3.92 -23.40
N ILE A 422 26.32 -3.40 -23.81
CA ILE A 422 25.36 -4.07 -24.68
C ILE A 422 25.56 -3.53 -26.11
N ASN A 423 25.87 -4.42 -27.04
CA ASN A 423 26.16 -4.12 -28.45
C ASN A 423 25.87 -5.35 -29.32
#